data_AF-A0A241WG98-F1
#
_entry.id   AF-A0A241WG98-F1
#
_cell.length_a   1.000
_cell.length_b   1.000
_cell.length_c   1.000
_cell.angle_alpha   90.00
_cell.angle_beta   90.00
_cell.angle_gamma   90.00
#
_symmetry.space_group_name_H-M   'P 1'
#
loop_
_entity.id
_entity.type
_entity.pdbx_description
1 polymer ?
#
loop_
_entity_poly.entity_id
_entity_poly.type
_entity_poly.pdbx_seq_one_letter_code
_entity_poly.pdbx_strand_id
1 'polypeptide(L)' 'MLDQNTSAQLKTLLERLESPIEIVASLNDSDKSDKIKELVTEIAALSDQVTARFDGSNSRRPSFG' A
#
# COMPACT_ATOMS: atom_id res chain seq x y z
N MET A 1 1.92 -4.55 9.69
CA MET A 1 2.68 -5.36 8.74
C MET A 1 1.95 -6.64 8.46
N LEU A 2 1.78 -6.97 7.18
CA LEU A 2 1.05 -8.15 6.73
C LEU A 2 1.68 -9.42 7.30
N ASP A 3 0.89 -10.34 7.84
CA ASP A 3 1.41 -11.65 8.21
C ASP A 3 1.81 -12.46 6.95
N GLN A 4 2.60 -13.51 7.15
CA GLN A 4 3.14 -14.30 6.04
C GLN A 4 2.05 -14.95 5.17
N ASN A 5 0.93 -15.35 5.76
CA ASN A 5 -0.16 -15.98 5.01
C ASN A 5 -0.88 -14.93 4.15
N THR A 6 -1.26 -13.80 4.74
CA THR A 6 -1.91 -12.70 4.01
C THR A 6 -1.00 -12.16 2.90
N SER A 7 0.31 -12.05 3.14
CA SER A 7 1.28 -11.61 2.13
C SER A 7 1.37 -12.58 0.95
N ALA A 8 1.38 -13.89 1.21
CA ALA A 8 1.44 -14.91 0.16
C ALA A 8 0.14 -14.94 -0.68
N GLN A 9 -1.01 -14.79 -0.04
CA GLN A 9 -2.30 -14.67 -0.72
C GLN A 9 -2.35 -13.41 -1.59
N LEU A 10 -1.94 -12.27 -1.03
CA LEU A 10 -1.93 -11.02 -1.75
C LEU A 10 -1.02 -11.08 -2.97
N LYS A 11 0.19 -11.65 -2.84
CA LYS A 11 1.10 -11.85 -3.96
C LYS A 11 0.44 -12.66 -5.09
N THR A 12 -0.21 -13.78 -4.75
CA THR A 12 -0.95 -14.60 -5.73
C THR A 12 -2.04 -13.81 -6.46
N LEU A 13 -2.73 -12.90 -5.77
CA LEU A 13 -3.73 -12.03 -6.39
C LEU A 13 -3.07 -10.97 -7.30
N LEU A 14 -1.94 -10.40 -6.88
CA LEU A 14 -1.21 -9.38 -7.64
C LEU A 14 -0.56 -9.95 -8.92
N GLU A 15 -0.24 -11.24 -8.96
CA GLU A 15 0.22 -11.93 -10.18
C GLU A 15 -0.84 -11.96 -11.29
N ARG A 16 -2.12 -11.75 -10.95
CA ARG A 16 -3.24 -11.71 -11.90
C ARG A 16 -3.54 -10.31 -12.43
N LEU A 17 -2.74 -9.30 -12.06
CA LEU A 17 -2.91 -7.95 -12.57
C LEU A 17 -2.62 -7.91 -14.08
N GLU A 18 -3.56 -7.32 -14.84
CA GLU A 18 -3.43 -7.12 -16.28
C GLU A 18 -2.86 -5.73 -16.62
N SER A 19 -2.70 -4.87 -15.62
CA SER A 19 -2.24 -3.50 -15.79
C SER A 19 -1.58 -2.98 -14.51
N PRO A 20 -0.60 -2.08 -14.63
CA PRO A 20 0.06 -1.48 -13.48
C PRO A 20 -0.94 -0.65 -12.67
N ILE A 21 -0.82 -0.74 -11.34
CA ILE A 21 -1.62 0.03 -10.39
C ILE A 21 -0.73 0.91 -9.52
N GLU A 22 -1.26 2.07 -9.14
CA GLU A 22 -0.59 3.03 -8.26
C GLU A 22 -1.41 3.20 -6.98
N ILE A 23 -0.79 2.93 -5.84
CA ILE A 23 -1.36 3.15 -4.51
C ILE A 23 -0.90 4.52 -4.03
N VAL A 24 -1.80 5.51 -4.10
CA VAL A 24 -1.54 6.88 -3.62
C VAL A 24 -2.11 7.05 -2.21
N ALA A 25 -1.22 7.03 -1.20
CA ALA A 25 -1.58 7.29 0.19
C ALA A 25 -1.41 8.78 0.53
N SER A 26 -2.41 9.34 1.22
CA SER A 26 -2.32 10.68 1.81
C SER A 26 -2.07 10.55 3.31
N LEU A 27 -0.88 10.95 3.77
CA LEU A 27 -0.42 10.75 5.15
C LEU A 27 -0.44 12.08 5.96
N ASN A 28 -0.32 11.95 7.28
CA ASN A 28 -0.10 13.05 8.23
C ASN A 28 0.95 12.63 9.30
N ASP A 29 1.22 13.48 10.29
CA ASP A 29 2.29 13.26 11.29
C ASP A 29 1.88 12.35 12.47
N SER A 30 1.02 11.36 12.24
CA SER A 30 0.57 10.44 13.28
C SER A 30 1.20 9.05 13.15
N ASP A 31 1.35 8.34 14.27
CA ASP A 31 1.79 6.93 14.30
C ASP A 31 0.95 6.01 13.39
N LYS A 32 -0.31 6.37 13.14
CA LYS A 32 -1.19 5.62 12.23
C LYS A 32 -0.73 5.78 10.77
N SER A 33 -0.27 6.96 10.38
CA SER A 33 0.31 7.20 9.06
C SER A 33 1.58 6.40 8.83
N ASP A 34 2.42 6.26 9.85
CA ASP A 34 3.65 5.46 9.73
C ASP A 34 3.33 3.99 9.46
N LYS A 35 2.32 3.44 10.16
CA LYS A 35 1.84 2.07 9.91
C LYS A 35 1.23 1.89 8.53
N ILE A 36 0.52 2.89 8.02
CA ILE A 36 -0.04 2.86 6.66
C ILE A 36 1.07 2.96 5.62
N LYS A 37 2.06 3.81 5.85
CA LYS A 37 3.24 3.92 4.98
C LYS A 37 3.97 2.59 4.88
N GLU A 38 4.20 1.95 6.01
CA GLU A 38 4.80 0.63 6.11
C GLU A 38 3.98 -0.41 5.33
N LEU A 39 2.67 -0.49 5.58
CA LEU A 39 1.77 -1.41 4.87
C LEU A 39 1.79 -1.21 3.35
N VAL A 40 1.65 0.02 2.87
CA VAL A 40 1.61 0.33 1.44
C VAL A 40 2.97 0.01 0.78
N THR A 41 4.07 0.22 1.51
CA THR A 41 5.42 -0.15 1.04
C THR A 41 5.58 -1.66 0.94
N GLU A 42 5.10 -2.43 1.92
CA GLU A 42 5.09 -3.90 1.85
C GLU A 42 4.31 -4.40 0.64
N ILE A 43 3.13 -3.85 0.39
CA ILE A 43 2.27 -4.26 -0.74
C ILE A 43 2.97 -3.99 -2.08
N ALA A 44 3.59 -2.80 -2.24
CA ALA A 44 4.32 -2.47 -3.46
C ALA A 44 5.54 -3.38 -3.68
N ALA A 45 6.17 -3.87 -2.61
CA ALA A 45 7.27 -4.83 -2.73
C ALA A 45 6.84 -6.24 -3.16
N LEU A 46 5.54 -6.56 -3.15
CA LEU A 46 5.04 -7.88 -3.54
C LEU A 46 4.87 -8.05 -5.07
N SER A 47 4.86 -6.97 -5.85
CA SER A 47 4.70 -7.03 -7.30
C SER A 47 5.25 -5.79 -8.01
N ASP A 48 5.99 -6.00 -9.10
CA ASP A 48 6.51 -4.93 -9.95
C ASP A 48 5.40 -4.12 -10.66
N GLN A 49 4.18 -4.64 -10.71
CA GLN A 49 3.02 -3.92 -11.25
C GLN A 49 2.38 -2.96 -10.24
N VAL A 50 2.84 -2.95 -8.98
CA VAL A 50 2.30 -2.10 -7.93
C VAL A 50 3.32 -1.05 -7.54
N THR A 51 2.92 0.22 -7.64
CA THR A 51 3.76 1.34 -7.20
C THR A 51 3.10 2.05 -6.02
N ALA A 52 3.92 2.54 -5.09
CA ALA A 52 3.48 3.29 -3.93
C ALA A 52 3.86 4.75 -4.04
N ARG A 53 2.91 5.64 -3.75
CA ARG A 53 3.11 7.09 -3.64
C ARG A 53 2.52 7.62 -2.36
N PHE A 54 3.20 8.59 -1.77
CA PHE A 54 2.86 9.16 -0.45
C PHE A 54 2.63 10.67 -0.50
N ASP A 55 2.62 11.25 -1.69
CA ASP A 55 2.36 12.66 -1.96
C ASP A 55 0.86 12.95 -2.19
N GLY A 56 -0.01 12.05 -1.74
CA GLY A 56 -1.45 12.20 -1.86
C GLY A 56 -1.99 13.43 -1.12
N SER A 57 -2.89 14.16 -1.79
CA SER A 57 -3.53 15.37 -1.27
C SER A 57 -4.99 15.19 -0.85
N ASN A 58 -5.43 13.94 -0.62
CA ASN A 58 -6.80 13.67 -0.24
C ASN A 58 -7.15 14.34 1.10
N SER A 59 -8.39 14.83 1.25
CA SER A 59 -8.88 15.45 2.48
C SER A 59 -9.00 14.47 3.65
N ARG A 60 -9.10 13.16 3.38
CA ARG A 60 -9.04 12.09 4.39
C ARG A 60 -7.58 11.70 4.66
N ARG A 61 -6.97 12.32 5.68
CA ARG A 61 -5.61 12.02 6.16
C ARG A 61 -5.64 11.50 7.61
N PRO A 62 -5.06 10.32 7.90
CA PRO A 62 -4.44 9.41 6.93
C PRO A 62 -5.48 8.71 6.05
N SER A 63 -5.11 8.40 4.80
CA SER A 63 -5.89 7.48 3.96
C SER A 63 -5.99 6.12 4.65
N PHE A 64 -7.05 5.35 4.40
CA PHE A 64 -7.28 4.07 5.12
C PHE A 64 -7.48 4.26 6.65
N GLY A 65 -7.79 5.49 7.06
CA GLY A 65 -8.06 5.92 8.43
C GLY A 65 -9.48 5.66 8.90
#